data_AF-A0A6G3TTR8-F1
#
_entry.id   AF-A0A6G3TTR8-F1
#
_cell.length_a   1.000
_cell.length_b   1.000
_cell.length_c   1.000
_cell.angle_alpha   90.00
_cell.angle_beta   90.00
_cell.angle_gamma   90.00
#
_symmetry.space_group_name_H-M   'P 1'
#
loop_
_entity.id
_entity.type
_entity.pdbx_description
1 polymer ?
#
loop_
_entity_poly.entity_id
_entity_poly.type
_entity_poly.pdbx_seq_one_letter_code
_entity_poly.pdbx_strand_id
1 'polypeptide(L)'
;MRKQRVFGETRRRTRRNDEPRQHRVSLRLGDDEMAAVQAGATLARLTPAGYAARTVVAVAMGTLTPIPPTTRDELRELLEARTALTRIGNNLNQLARARNAGGDVTDEQLLAVLERVEAAVRRMDEATIVNMRRRRRRD
;
A
#
# COMPACT_ATOMS: atom_id res chain seq x y z
N MET A 1 28.65 16.71 -53.97
CA MET A 1 28.30 16.90 -52.55
C MET A 1 27.32 15.80 -52.12
N ARG A 2 27.81 14.65 -51.63
CA ARG A 2 26.96 13.52 -51.15
C ARG A 2 27.09 13.43 -49.63
N LYS A 3 26.02 13.73 -48.89
CA LYS A 3 25.93 13.44 -47.45
C LYS A 3 25.13 12.16 -47.27
N GLN A 4 25.84 11.09 -46.91
CA GLN A 4 25.27 9.80 -46.56
C GLN A 4 24.66 9.90 -45.16
N ARG A 5 23.34 9.77 -45.05
CA ARG A 5 22.66 9.69 -43.75
C ARG A 5 22.80 8.26 -43.23
N VAL A 6 23.51 8.11 -42.12
CA VAL A 6 23.66 6.86 -41.37
C VAL A 6 22.30 6.55 -40.74
N PHE A 7 21.66 5.46 -41.17
CA PHE A 7 20.47 4.95 -40.50
C PHE A 7 20.91 4.30 -39.19
N GLY A 8 20.51 4.92 -38.07
CA GLY A 8 20.75 4.39 -36.74
C GLY A 8 20.18 2.98 -36.62
N GLU A 9 21.05 2.06 -36.22
CA GLU A 9 20.79 0.65 -36.02
C GLU A 9 19.53 0.48 -35.15
N THR A 10 18.44 0.02 -35.77
CA THR A 10 17.18 -0.17 -35.08
C THR A 10 17.35 -1.38 -34.16
N ARG A 11 17.57 -1.13 -32.86
CA ARG A 11 17.68 -2.16 -31.83
C ARG A 11 16.41 -3.00 -31.85
N ARG A 12 16.46 -4.12 -32.56
CA ARG A 12 15.36 -5.07 -32.71
C ARG A 12 15.07 -5.68 -31.34
N ARG A 13 14.06 -5.14 -30.66
CA ARG A 13 13.54 -5.69 -29.41
C ARG A 13 13.12 -7.13 -29.74
N THR A 14 13.83 -8.10 -29.17
CA THR A 14 13.51 -9.51 -29.30
C THR A 14 12.06 -9.71 -28.85
N ARG A 15 11.20 -10.04 -29.81
CA ARG A 15 9.79 -10.37 -29.53
C ARG A 15 9.83 -11.67 -28.75
N ARG A 16 9.43 -11.63 -27.48
CA ARG A 16 9.03 -12.83 -26.74
C ARG A 16 7.93 -13.49 -27.59
N ASN A 17 8.04 -14.80 -27.81
CA ASN A 17 7.13 -15.62 -28.61
C ASN A 17 5.73 -15.72 -27.98
N ASP A 18 5.07 -14.58 -27.77
CA ASP A 18 3.65 -14.51 -27.50
C ASP A 18 2.98 -14.27 -28.85
N GLU A 19 1.95 -15.05 -29.18
CA GLU A 19 1.15 -14.80 -30.38
C GLU A 19 0.72 -13.32 -30.44
N PRO A 20 0.72 -12.69 -31.63
CA PRO A 20 0.33 -11.29 -31.74
C PRO A 20 -1.06 -11.07 -31.15
N ARG A 21 -1.19 -10.16 -30.19
CA ARG A 21 -2.49 -9.76 -29.65
C ARG A 21 -3.34 -9.15 -30.78
N GLN A 22 -4.42 -9.82 -31.16
CA GLN A 22 -5.22 -9.47 -32.33
C GLN A 22 -6.22 -8.32 -32.05
N HIS A 23 -6.65 -8.16 -30.80
CA HIS A 23 -7.66 -7.16 -30.42
C HIS A 23 -7.02 -5.87 -29.89
N ARG A 24 -7.50 -4.72 -30.38
CA ARG A 24 -7.10 -3.40 -29.89
C ARG A 24 -8.29 -2.69 -29.24
N VAL A 25 -8.08 -2.21 -28.03
CA VAL A 25 -9.03 -1.33 -27.30
C VAL A 25 -8.40 0.04 -27.15
N SER A 26 -9.15 1.10 -27.42
CA SER A 26 -8.71 2.50 -27.29
C SER A 26 -9.45 3.16 -26.13
N LEU A 27 -8.69 3.74 -25.19
CA LEU A 27 -9.22 4.49 -24.04
C LEU A 27 -9.23 5.98 -24.35
N ARG A 28 -10.32 6.67 -23.98
CA ARG A 28 -10.35 8.13 -23.84
C ARG A 28 -10.34 8.44 -22.36
N LEU A 29 -9.40 9.27 -21.93
CA LEU A 29 -9.20 9.63 -20.52
C LEU A 29 -9.24 11.16 -20.41
N GLY A 30 -9.89 11.66 -19.37
CA GLY A 30 -9.75 13.05 -18.93
C GLY A 30 -8.38 13.29 -18.28
N ASP A 31 -8.08 14.55 -17.94
CA ASP A 31 -6.78 14.94 -17.39
C ASP A 31 -6.47 14.25 -16.06
N ASP A 32 -7.43 14.21 -15.13
CA ASP A 32 -7.27 13.55 -13.83
C ASP A 32 -7.08 12.03 -13.96
N GLU A 33 -7.83 11.41 -14.87
CA GLU A 33 -7.72 9.97 -15.15
C GLU A 33 -6.35 9.64 -15.76
N MET A 34 -5.87 10.47 -16.68
CA MET A 34 -4.55 10.31 -17.28
C MET A 34 -3.44 10.51 -16.25
N ALA A 35 -3.56 11.50 -15.35
CA ALA A 35 -2.61 11.72 -14.27
C ALA A 35 -2.54 10.52 -13.31
N ALA A 36 -3.70 9.95 -12.93
CA ALA A 36 -3.75 8.75 -12.10
C ALA A 36 -3.09 7.54 -12.78
N VAL A 37 -3.33 7.33 -14.08
CA VAL A 37 -2.71 6.27 -14.87
C VAL A 37 -1.18 6.47 -14.95
N GLN A 38 -0.70 7.70 -15.15
CA GLN A 38 0.74 8.01 -15.18
C GLN A 38 1.42 7.73 -13.84
N ALA A 39 0.79 8.12 -12.73
CA ALA A 39 1.30 7.83 -11.38
C ALA A 39 1.41 6.31 -11.15
N GLY A 40 0.34 5.57 -11.46
CA GLY A 40 0.33 4.11 -11.35
C GLY A 40 1.37 3.43 -12.24
N ALA A 41 1.53 3.90 -13.47
CA ALA A 41 2.53 3.40 -14.41
C ALA A 41 3.97 3.65 -13.93
N THR A 42 4.24 4.82 -13.36
CA THR A 42 5.55 5.18 -12.79
C THR A 42 5.92 4.24 -11.65
N LEU A 43 5.00 4.03 -10.70
CA LEU A 43 5.19 3.08 -9.59
C LEU A 43 5.43 1.64 -10.07
N ALA A 44 4.71 1.24 -11.12
CA ALA A 44 4.81 -0.08 -11.74
C ALA A 44 6.00 -0.24 -12.71
N ARG A 45 6.77 0.83 -12.98
CA ARG A 45 7.82 0.88 -14.02
C ARG A 45 7.34 0.41 -15.39
N LEU A 46 6.13 0.82 -15.77
CA LEU A 46 5.52 0.53 -17.07
C LEU A 46 5.24 1.82 -17.83
N THR A 47 4.97 1.69 -19.12
CA THR A 47 4.33 2.78 -19.89
C THR A 47 2.88 2.96 -19.42
N PRO A 48 2.29 4.17 -19.53
CA PRO A 48 0.87 4.39 -19.18
C PRO A 48 -0.08 3.39 -19.83
N ALA A 49 0.10 3.15 -21.14
CA ALA A 49 -0.71 2.18 -21.88
C ALA A 49 -0.48 0.73 -21.42
N GLY A 50 0.77 0.35 -21.13
CA GLY A 50 1.10 -0.98 -20.64
C GLY A 50 0.55 -1.24 -19.24
N TYR A 51 0.59 -0.23 -18.38
CA TYR A 51 -0.01 -0.26 -17.06
C TYR A 51 -1.52 -0.42 -17.15
N ALA A 52 -2.21 0.45 -17.91
CA ALA A 52 -3.65 0.39 -18.08
C ALA A 52 -4.12 -0.97 -18.62
N ALA A 53 -3.47 -1.48 -19.66
CA ALA A 53 -3.80 -2.78 -20.23
C ALA A 53 -3.59 -3.93 -19.24
N ARG A 54 -2.46 -3.93 -18.51
CA ARG A 54 -2.17 -4.97 -17.51
C ARG A 54 -3.18 -4.94 -16.37
N THR A 55 -3.51 -3.77 -15.86
CA THR A 55 -4.45 -3.60 -14.75
C THR A 55 -5.86 -4.02 -15.16
N VAL A 56 -6.38 -3.55 -16.30
CA VAL A 56 -7.73 -3.91 -16.77
C VAL A 56 -7.85 -5.41 -17.01
N VAL A 57 -6.87 -6.03 -17.68
CA VAL A 57 -6.88 -7.48 -17.91
C VAL A 57 -6.78 -8.23 -16.57
N ALA A 58 -5.92 -7.79 -15.65
CA ALA A 58 -5.77 -8.45 -14.36
C ALA A 58 -7.07 -8.42 -13.54
N VAL A 59 -7.78 -7.30 -13.57
CA VAL A 59 -9.10 -7.15 -12.91
C VAL A 59 -10.16 -8.00 -13.58
N ALA A 60 -10.26 -7.96 -14.91
CA ALA A 60 -11.23 -8.76 -15.67
C ALA A 60 -11.03 -10.27 -15.49
N MET A 61 -9.77 -10.70 -15.32
CA MET A 61 -9.40 -12.10 -15.06
C MET A 61 -9.45 -12.46 -13.56
N GLY A 62 -9.84 -11.55 -12.66
CA GLY A 62 -9.91 -11.79 -11.22
C GLY A 62 -8.56 -11.97 -10.51
N THR A 63 -7.45 -11.66 -11.18
CA THR A 63 -6.09 -11.75 -10.60
C THR A 63 -5.67 -10.48 -9.84
N LEU A 64 -6.43 -9.40 -10.01
CA LEU A 64 -6.31 -8.18 -9.24
C LEU A 64 -7.70 -7.76 -8.77
N THR A 65 -7.92 -7.69 -7.46
CA THR A 65 -9.15 -7.13 -6.90
C THR A 65 -8.92 -5.65 -6.59
N PRO A 66 -9.57 -4.70 -7.29
CA PRO A 66 -9.49 -3.29 -6.93
C PRO A 66 -9.98 -3.09 -5.50
N ILE A 67 -9.12 -2.54 -4.65
CA ILE A 67 -9.49 -2.21 -3.29
C ILE A 67 -10.34 -0.93 -3.35
N PRO A 68 -11.59 -0.94 -2.87
CA PRO A 68 -12.41 0.27 -2.83
C PRO A 68 -11.68 1.36 -2.03
N PRO A 69 -11.81 2.65 -2.40
CA PRO A 69 -11.18 3.74 -1.66
C PRO A 69 -11.51 3.72 -0.16
N THR A 70 -12.70 3.25 0.23
CA THR A 70 -13.09 3.09 1.64
C THR A 70 -12.19 2.13 2.43
N THR A 71 -11.63 1.11 1.77
CA THR A 71 -10.76 0.12 2.42
C THR A 71 -9.32 0.64 2.59
N ARG A 72 -8.92 1.68 1.84
CA ARG A 72 -7.63 2.36 2.05
C ARG A 72 -7.59 3.10 3.39
N ASP A 73 -8.70 3.75 3.75
CA ASP A 73 -8.82 4.42 5.05
C ASP A 73 -8.84 3.41 6.21
N GLU A 74 -9.52 2.28 6.02
CA GLU A 74 -9.51 1.18 6.98
C GLU A 74 -8.10 0.59 7.17
N LEU A 75 -7.34 0.41 6.08
CA LEU A 75 -5.95 -0.03 6.15
C LEU A 75 -5.06 1.02 6.84
N ARG A 76 -5.30 2.31 6.61
CA ARG A 76 -4.56 3.39 7.29
C ARG A 76 -4.79 3.35 8.80
N GLU A 77 -6.05 3.21 9.21
CA GLU A 77 -6.44 3.10 10.63
C GLU A 77 -5.78 1.88 11.29
N LEU A 78 -5.74 0.73 10.59
CA LEU A 78 -5.03 -0.47 11.07
C LEU A 78 -3.50 -0.28 11.18
N LEU A 79 -2.88 0.41 10.20
CA LEU A 79 -1.44 0.69 10.23
C LEU A 79 -1.05 1.67 11.35
N GLU A 80 -1.89 2.66 11.62
CA GLU A 80 -1.74 3.58 12.76
C GLU A 80 -1.85 2.83 14.08
N ALA A 81 -2.85 1.94 14.23
CA ALA A 81 -2.99 1.07 15.39
C ALA A 81 -1.76 0.17 15.61
N ARG A 82 -1.23 -0.46 14.54
CA ARG A 82 0.00 -1.28 14.60
C ARG A 82 1.22 -0.47 15.07
N THR A 83 1.33 0.77 14.60
CA THR A 83 2.43 1.67 14.98
C THR A 83 2.36 2.02 16.47
N ALA A 84 1.16 2.31 16.99
CA ALA A 84 0.95 2.54 18.41
C ALA A 84 1.36 1.31 19.24
N LEU A 85 0.98 0.10 18.83
CA LEU A 85 1.33 -1.14 19.51
C LEU A 85 2.85 -1.39 19.57
N THR A 86 3.55 -1.10 18.47
CA THR A 86 5.01 -1.23 18.40
C THR A 86 5.70 -0.30 19.41
N ARG A 87 5.20 0.94 19.56
CA ARG A 87 5.72 1.88 20.57
C ARG A 87 5.48 1.40 22.00
N ILE A 88 4.33 0.80 22.26
CA ILE A 88 4.00 0.22 23.57
C ILE A 88 4.93 -0.95 23.90
N GLY A 89 5.10 -1.88 22.95
CA GLY A 89 6.02 -3.00 23.12
C GLY A 89 7.46 -2.55 23.38
N ASN A 90 7.90 -1.48 22.69
CA ASN A 90 9.21 -0.89 22.94
C ASN A 90 9.33 -0.30 24.36
N ASN A 91 8.31 0.41 24.84
CA ASN A 91 8.34 0.98 26.19
C ASN A 91 8.31 -0.12 27.26
N LEU A 92 7.51 -1.17 27.07
CA LEU A 92 7.48 -2.33 27.98
C LEU A 92 8.83 -3.06 27.99
N ASN A 93 9.46 -3.24 26.82
CA ASN A 93 10.77 -3.86 26.70
C ASN A 93 11.87 -3.02 27.36
N GLN A 94 11.80 -1.69 27.27
CA GLN A 94 12.71 -0.79 27.99
C GLN A 94 12.54 -0.92 29.50
N LEU A 95 11.30 -1.00 29.99
CA LEU A 95 10.98 -1.19 31.40
C LEU A 95 11.49 -2.54 31.93
N ALA A 96 11.26 -3.61 31.18
CA ALA A 96 11.74 -4.95 31.51
C ALA A 96 13.28 -4.99 31.56
N ARG A 97 13.95 -4.33 30.61
CA ARG A 97 15.43 -4.20 30.63
C ARG A 97 15.92 -3.40 31.83
N ALA A 98 15.28 -2.29 32.17
CA ALA A 98 15.65 -1.48 33.33
C ALA A 98 15.51 -2.27 34.64
N ARG A 99 14.40 -3.00 34.82
CA ARG A 99 14.20 -3.92 35.97
C ARG A 99 15.23 -5.05 35.99
N ASN A 100 15.46 -5.72 34.85
CA ASN A 100 16.41 -6.84 34.77
C ASN A 100 17.88 -6.40 34.97
N ALA A 101 18.20 -5.13 34.73
CA ALA A 101 19.52 -4.55 34.99
C ALA A 101 19.74 -4.12 36.45
N GLY A 102 18.79 -4.40 37.36
CA GLY A 102 18.84 -3.96 38.75
C GLY A 102 18.51 -2.47 38.94
N GLY A 103 17.90 -1.83 37.93
CA GLY A 103 17.49 -0.44 37.98
C GLY A 103 16.22 -0.25 38.82
N ASP A 104 16.23 0.78 39.66
CA ASP A 104 15.14 1.18 40.54
C ASP A 104 14.04 1.86 39.71
N VAL A 105 13.22 1.05 39.04
CA VAL A 105 12.05 1.52 38.29
C VAL A 105 10.94 1.79 39.30
N THR A 106 10.61 3.07 39.47
CA THR A 106 9.61 3.50 40.46
C THR A 106 8.21 3.05 40.06
N ASP A 107 7.33 2.90 41.05
CA ASP A 107 5.94 2.52 40.81
C ASP A 107 5.20 3.56 39.95
N GLU A 108 5.58 4.84 39.99
CA GLU A 108 5.02 5.86 39.09
C GLU A 108 5.38 5.61 37.62
N GLN A 109 6.60 5.13 37.33
CA GLN A 109 7.01 4.81 35.95
C GLN A 109 6.25 3.60 35.41
N LEU A 110 5.99 2.62 36.27
CA LEU A 110 5.18 1.44 35.93
C LEU A 110 3.71 1.83 35.68
N LEU A 111 3.13 2.65 36.56
CA LEU A 111 1.76 3.18 36.40
C LEU A 111 1.60 3.97 35.11
N ALA A 112 2.53 4.87 34.78
CA ALA A 112 2.46 5.66 33.54
C ALA A 112 2.53 4.80 32.27
N VAL A 113 3.29 3.71 32.28
CA VAL A 113 3.33 2.75 31.16
C VAL A 113 2.01 1.98 31.07
N LEU A 114 1.47 1.50 32.20
CA LEU A 114 0.19 0.79 32.26
C LEU A 114 -0.97 1.66 31.77
N GLU A 115 -1.06 2.91 32.21
CA GLU A 115 -2.09 3.86 31.73
C GLU A 115 -1.98 4.08 30.21
N ARG A 116 -0.75 4.18 29.69
CA ARG A 116 -0.52 4.39 28.26
C ARG A 116 -0.82 3.14 27.43
N VAL A 117 -0.60 1.96 27.99
CA VAL A 117 -1.02 0.66 27.42
C VAL A 117 -2.55 0.60 27.41
N GLU A 118 -3.20 0.86 28.53
CA GLU A 118 -4.66 0.79 28.67
C GLU A 118 -5.37 1.77 27.73
N ALA A 119 -4.90 3.01 27.64
CA ALA A 119 -5.43 4.02 26.72
C ALA A 119 -5.24 3.65 25.24
N ALA A 120 -4.24 2.83 24.92
CA ALA A 120 -4.07 2.34 23.57
C ALA A 120 -4.94 1.11 23.26
N VAL A 121 -5.09 0.20 24.22
CA VAL A 121 -6.01 -0.94 24.11
C VAL A 121 -7.45 -0.46 23.92
N ARG A 122 -7.91 0.52 24.71
CA ARG A 122 -9.25 1.11 24.53
C ARG A 122 -9.47 1.71 23.14
N ARG A 123 -8.47 2.43 22.61
CA ARG A 123 -8.53 2.97 21.24
C ARG A 123 -8.58 1.87 20.18
N MET A 124 -7.92 0.74 20.40
CA MET A 124 -8.00 -0.42 19.51
C MET A 124 -9.38 -1.09 19.55
N ASP A 125 -9.97 -1.23 20.73
CA ASP A 125 -11.33 -1.78 20.88
C ASP A 125 -12.35 -0.90 20.19
N GLU A 126 -12.25 0.43 20.32
CA GLU A 126 -13.10 1.39 19.62
C GLU A 126 -12.97 1.27 18.10
N ALA A 127 -11.75 1.26 17.57
CA ALA A 127 -11.50 1.09 16.13
C ALA A 127 -12.04 -0.25 15.61
N THR A 128 -11.89 -1.32 16.39
CA THR A 128 -12.40 -2.65 16.07
C THR A 128 -13.93 -2.69 16.03
N ILE A 129 -14.60 -2.07 17.02
CA ILE A 129 -16.06 -1.97 17.08
C ILE A 129 -16.59 -1.16 15.89
N VAL A 130 -15.94 -0.05 15.54
CA VAL A 130 -16.29 0.76 14.37
C VAL A 130 -16.15 -0.07 13.08
N ASN A 131 -15.07 -0.84 12.94
CA ASN A 131 -14.86 -1.71 11.78
C ASN A 131 -15.93 -2.81 11.70
N MET A 132 -16.20 -3.51 12.80
CA MET A 132 -17.21 -4.58 12.87
C MET A 132 -18.62 -4.07 12.56
N ARG A 133 -19.00 -2.88 13.07
CA ARG A 133 -20.30 -2.24 12.77
C ARG A 133 -20.42 -1.85 11.30
N ARG A 134 -19.33 -1.41 10.67
CA ARG A 134 -19.31 -1.04 9.25
C ARG A 134 -19.39 -2.25 8.32
N ARG A 135 -18.82 -3.40 8.71
CA ARG A 135 -18.95 -4.68 7.97
C ARG A 135 -20.37 -5.23 8.03
N ARG A 136 -21.01 -5.26 9.22
CA ARG A 136 -22.40 -5.73 9.38
C ARG A 136 -23.46 -4.92 8.64
N ARG A 137 -23.16 -3.70 8.17
CA ARG A 137 -24.07 -2.89 7.35
C ARG A 137 -23.92 -3.14 5.84
N ARG A 138 -22.91 -3.92 5.43
CA ARG A 138 -22.61 -4.23 4.03
C ARG A 138 -23.08 -5.63 3.62
N ASP A 139 -23.52 -6.45 4.58
CA ASP A 139 -24.19 -7.74 4.39
C ASP A 139 -25.71 -7.56 4.53
#